data_AF-A0A7C8EQK1-F1
#
_entry.id   AF-A0A7C8EQK1-F1
#
_cell.length_a   1.000
_cell.length_b   1.000
_cell.length_c   1.000
_cell.angle_alpha   90.00
_cell.angle_beta   90.00
_cell.angle_gamma   90.00
#
_symmetry.space_group_name_H-M   'P 1'
#
loop_
_entity.id
_entity.type
_entity.pdbx_description
1 polymer ?
#
loop_
_entity_poly.entity_id
_entity_poly.type
_entity_poly.pdbx_seq_one_letter_code
_entity_poly.pdbx_strand_id
1 'polypeptide(L)'
;MNLEAVEQETLAYLKQAANPLVPIRNLMHHLRGKAGLSGSDKGKVLEFLRRHELFRVIEPLAIPDGVVPDADSGQPVLGIEPSVILATRVPTREQLRAKMREELERMRDALAKALEMAQENTELNRADELLELLGRIENLEKQIEQEN
;
A
#
# COMPACT_ATOMS: atom_id res chain seq x y z
N MET A 1 12.41 -18.72 -11.08
CA MET A 1 12.35 -18.03 -9.77
C MET A 1 12.76 -19.03 -8.71
N ASN A 2 13.85 -18.75 -8.00
CA ASN A 2 14.32 -19.61 -6.92
C ASN A 2 13.58 -19.22 -5.63
N LEU A 3 12.56 -20.00 -5.24
CA LEU A 3 11.70 -19.69 -4.10
C LEU A 3 12.44 -19.69 -2.76
N GLU A 4 13.40 -20.61 -2.60
CA GLU A 4 14.23 -20.69 -1.40
C GLU A 4 15.10 -19.43 -1.23
N ALA A 5 15.69 -18.94 -2.33
CA ALA A 5 16.42 -17.67 -2.31
C ALA A 5 15.50 -16.48 -2.00
N VAL A 6 14.28 -16.46 -2.54
CA VAL A 6 13.30 -15.40 -2.23
C VAL A 6 12.92 -15.42 -0.76
N GLU A 7 12.69 -16.60 -0.18
CA GLU A 7 12.38 -16.76 1.23
C GLU A 7 13.53 -16.29 2.12
N GLN A 8 14.75 -16.76 1.89
CA GLN A 8 15.92 -16.41 2.70
C GLN A 8 16.21 -14.91 2.65
N GLU A 9 16.21 -14.31 1.47
CA GLU A 9 16.46 -12.87 1.31
C GLU A 9 15.31 -12.03 1.90
N THR A 10 14.06 -12.47 1.75
CA THR A 10 12.91 -11.79 2.38
C THR A 10 13.01 -11.86 3.91
N LEU A 11 13.34 -13.02 4.46
CA LEU A 11 13.51 -13.21 5.90
C LEU A 11 14.66 -12.36 6.43
N ALA A 12 15.80 -12.33 5.73
CA ALA A 12 16.96 -11.53 6.10
C ALA A 12 16.62 -10.03 6.11
N TYR A 13 15.96 -9.56 5.07
CA TYR A 13 15.56 -8.16 4.94
C TYR A 13 14.57 -7.73 6.02
N LEU A 14 13.51 -8.51 6.26
CA LEU A 14 12.50 -8.18 7.25
C LEU A 14 13.00 -8.29 8.70
N LYS A 15 14.03 -9.11 8.98
CA LYS A 15 14.69 -9.16 10.29
C LYS A 15 15.46 -7.88 10.60
N GLN A 16 16.07 -7.28 9.57
CA GLN A 16 16.89 -6.07 9.70
C GLN A 16 16.08 -4.78 9.57
N ALA A 17 14.89 -4.84 8.98
CA ALA A 17 14.02 -3.68 8.83
C ALA A 17 13.63 -3.09 10.19
N ALA A 18 13.86 -1.77 10.34
CA ALA A 18 13.46 -1.00 11.51
C ALA A 18 11.93 -0.85 11.60
N ASN A 19 11.27 -0.65 10.46
CA ASN A 19 9.82 -0.74 10.35
C ASN A 19 9.45 -2.18 9.95
N PRO A 20 8.70 -2.92 10.78
CA PRO A 20 8.31 -4.30 10.47
C PRO A 20 7.28 -4.36 9.32
N LEU A 21 6.63 -3.24 8.99
CA LEU A 21 5.70 -3.11 7.88
C LEU A 21 6.46 -2.61 6.65
N VAL A 22 6.92 -3.53 5.81
CA VAL A 22 7.76 -3.16 4.66
C VAL A 22 6.93 -3.18 3.37
N PRO A 23 6.86 -2.06 2.61
CA PRO A 23 6.18 -2.04 1.32
C PRO A 23 6.76 -3.07 0.34
N ILE A 24 5.91 -3.75 -0.43
CA ILE A 24 6.34 -4.78 -1.39
C ILE A 24 7.35 -4.24 -2.40
N ARG A 25 7.27 -2.96 -2.77
CA ARG A 25 8.22 -2.34 -3.70
C ARG A 25 9.65 -2.32 -3.17
N ASN A 26 9.82 -2.02 -1.88
CA ASN A 26 11.12 -2.01 -1.24
C ASN A 26 11.69 -3.44 -1.15
N LEU A 27 10.83 -4.40 -0.81
CA LEU A 27 11.19 -5.81 -0.81
C LEU A 27 11.59 -6.29 -2.21
N MET A 28 10.80 -5.98 -3.24
CA MET A 28 11.11 -6.34 -4.63
C MET A 28 12.41 -5.68 -5.11
N HIS A 29 12.68 -4.43 -4.74
CA HIS A 29 13.96 -3.78 -5.06
C HIS A 29 15.14 -4.54 -4.46
N HIS A 30 15.03 -4.96 -3.20
CA HIS A 30 16.04 -5.77 -2.53
C HIS A 30 16.21 -7.15 -3.22
N LEU A 31 15.11 -7.84 -3.49
CA LEU A 31 15.12 -9.18 -4.09
C LEU A 31 15.64 -9.19 -5.54
N ARG A 32 15.45 -8.12 -6.31
CA ARG A 32 16.04 -8.02 -7.66
C ARG A 32 17.57 -8.05 -7.61
N GLY A 33 18.17 -7.38 -6.63
CA GLY A 33 19.62 -7.33 -6.47
C GLY A 33 20.25 -8.63 -5.96
N LYS A 34 19.50 -9.46 -5.23
CA LYS A 34 20.02 -10.63 -4.49
C LYS A 34 19.52 -11.97 -5.00
N ALA A 35 18.25 -12.06 -5.38
CA ALA A 35 17.60 -13.30 -5.81
C ALA A 35 17.42 -13.39 -7.35
N GLY A 36 18.00 -12.44 -8.11
CA GLY A 36 17.94 -12.44 -9.58
C GLY A 36 16.52 -12.33 -10.14
N LEU A 37 15.61 -11.69 -9.38
CA LEU A 37 14.22 -11.53 -9.80
C LEU A 37 14.07 -10.50 -10.92
N SER A 38 13.10 -10.74 -11.79
CA SER A 38 12.67 -9.78 -12.80
C SER A 38 11.47 -8.98 -12.31
N GLY A 39 11.19 -7.84 -12.97
CA GLY A 39 10.04 -7.00 -12.61
C GLY A 39 8.68 -7.69 -12.73
N SER A 40 8.58 -8.68 -13.63
CA SER A 40 7.40 -9.52 -13.86
C SER A 40 7.12 -10.54 -12.74
N ASP A 41 8.04 -10.75 -11.80
CA ASP A 41 7.88 -11.72 -10.72
C ASP A 41 7.08 -11.19 -9.52
N LYS A 42 6.73 -9.89 -9.48
CA LYS A 42 6.03 -9.26 -8.34
C LYS A 42 4.77 -10.03 -7.90
N GLY A 43 3.93 -10.44 -8.86
CA GLY A 43 2.70 -11.18 -8.57
C GLY A 43 2.97 -12.57 -7.97
N LYS A 44 3.98 -13.27 -8.49
CA LYS A 44 4.38 -14.60 -7.99
C LYS A 44 4.99 -14.53 -6.61
N VAL A 45 5.81 -13.51 -6.34
CA VAL A 45 6.38 -13.25 -5.01
C VAL A 45 5.27 -12.96 -4.01
N LEU A 46 4.31 -12.11 -4.34
CA LEU A 46 3.18 -11.82 -3.46
C LEU A 46 2.34 -13.07 -3.17
N GLU A 47 2.03 -13.86 -4.18
CA GLU A 47 1.28 -15.11 -3.98
C GLU A 47 2.04 -16.09 -3.08
N PHE A 48 3.36 -16.21 -3.28
CA PHE A 48 4.22 -17.01 -2.41
C PHE A 48 4.17 -16.52 -0.97
N LEU A 49 4.40 -15.23 -0.73
CA LEU A 49 4.41 -14.63 0.60
C LEU A 49 3.06 -14.73 1.31
N ARG A 50 1.94 -14.66 0.58
CA ARG A 50 0.59 -14.84 1.13
C ARG A 50 0.34 -16.26 1.65
N ARG A 51 0.90 -17.28 0.99
CA ARG A 51 0.73 -18.69 1.35
C ARG A 51 1.77 -19.19 2.35
N HIS A 52 2.82 -18.41 2.59
CA HIS A 52 3.94 -18.81 3.42
C HIS A 52 3.71 -18.51 4.90
N GLU A 53 4.04 -19.45 5.79
CA GLU A 53 3.76 -19.35 7.22
C GLU A 53 4.56 -18.25 7.95
N LEU A 54 5.77 -17.95 7.47
CA LEU A 54 6.67 -16.99 8.09
C LEU A 54 6.31 -15.52 7.81
N PHE A 55 5.41 -15.26 6.87
CA PHE A 55 5.10 -13.92 6.40
C PHE A 55 3.60 -13.62 6.51
N ARG A 56 3.28 -12.35 6.70
CA ARG A 56 1.92 -11.82 6.58
C ARG A 56 1.96 -10.69 5.57
N VAL A 57 1.00 -10.70 4.65
CA VAL A 57 0.79 -9.62 3.70
C VAL A 57 -0.37 -8.79 4.19
N ILE A 58 -0.11 -7.51 4.46
CA ILE A 58 -1.12 -6.52 4.77
C ILE A 58 -1.52 -5.85 3.47
N GLU A 59 -2.70 -6.20 3.00
CA GLU A 59 -3.31 -5.57 1.83
C GLU A 59 -3.68 -4.13 2.18
N PRO A 60 -3.55 -3.23 1.21
CA PRO A 60 -4.01 -1.87 1.36
C PRO A 60 -5.53 -1.80 1.41
N LEU A 61 -6.06 -0.70 1.95
CA LEU A 61 -7.50 -0.43 1.90
C LEU A 61 -7.90 -0.19 0.44
N ALA A 62 -8.89 -0.96 -0.05
CA ALA A 62 -9.39 -0.79 -1.40
C ALA A 62 -10.04 0.60 -1.53
N ILE A 63 -9.47 1.46 -2.38
CA ILE A 63 -10.18 2.65 -2.84
C ILE A 63 -11.33 2.16 -3.74
N PRO A 64 -12.56 2.68 -3.56
CA PRO A 64 -13.70 2.27 -4.37
C PRO A 64 -13.39 2.37 -5.88
N ASP A 65 -13.80 1.34 -6.61
CA ASP A 65 -13.68 1.21 -8.06
C ASP A 65 -14.18 2.50 -8.75
N GLY A 66 -13.28 3.19 -9.47
CA GLY A 66 -13.58 4.47 -10.14
C GLY A 66 -12.59 5.61 -9.85
N VAL A 67 -11.67 5.41 -8.90
CA VAL A 67 -10.55 6.33 -8.58
C VAL A 67 -9.23 5.65 -8.95
N VAL A 68 -9.11 5.18 -10.19
CA VAL A 68 -7.83 4.73 -10.73
C VAL A 68 -7.20 5.95 -11.40
N PRO A 69 -6.08 6.50 -10.90
CA PRO A 69 -5.34 7.48 -11.67
C PRO A 69 -4.86 6.79 -12.94
N ASP A 70 -5.22 7.40 -14.06
CA ASP A 70 -5.02 6.92 -15.42
C ASP A 70 -3.65 6.25 -15.59
N ALA A 71 -3.67 4.97 -15.98
CA ALA A 71 -2.48 4.14 -16.18
C ALA A 71 -1.58 4.66 -17.32
N ASP A 72 -2.03 5.65 -18.09
CA ASP A 72 -1.31 6.24 -19.23
C ASP A 72 -0.37 7.40 -18.83
N SER A 73 -0.36 7.82 -17.56
CA SER A 73 0.34 9.05 -17.13
C SER A 73 1.87 8.95 -17.05
N GLY A 74 2.49 7.78 -17.24
CA GLY A 74 3.95 7.59 -17.16
C GLY A 74 4.59 7.92 -15.79
N GLN A 75 3.80 8.40 -14.82
CA GLN A 75 4.20 8.59 -13.43
C GLN A 75 3.98 7.29 -12.66
N PRO A 76 4.78 6.99 -11.62
CA PRO A 76 4.47 5.89 -10.73
C PRO A 76 3.11 6.18 -10.12
N VAL A 77 2.08 5.53 -10.66
CA VAL A 77 0.76 5.36 -10.06
C VAL A 77 1.06 5.08 -8.59
N LEU A 78 0.63 5.98 -7.71
CA LEU A 78 0.58 5.81 -6.25
C LEU A 78 -0.42 4.70 -5.95
N GLY A 79 -0.11 3.51 -6.47
CA GLY A 79 -0.83 2.29 -6.21
C GLY A 79 -0.67 2.06 -4.73
N ILE A 80 -1.81 1.85 -4.09
CA ILE A 80 -1.81 1.34 -2.73
C ILE A 80 -1.13 -0.02 -2.81
N GLU A 81 0.03 -0.13 -2.17
CA GLU A 81 0.91 -1.29 -2.32
C GLU A 81 0.85 -2.15 -1.07
N PRO A 82 0.70 -3.48 -1.22
CA PRO A 82 0.70 -4.37 -0.07
C PRO A 82 2.02 -4.26 0.68
N SER A 83 1.95 -4.36 1.99
CA SER A 83 3.15 -4.43 2.83
C SER A 83 3.32 -5.83 3.38
N VAL A 84 4.56 -6.24 3.59
CA VAL A 84 4.92 -7.55 4.10
C VAL A 84 5.55 -7.38 5.48
N ILE A 85 5.17 -8.25 6.41
CA ILE A 85 5.71 -8.33 7.76
C ILE A 85 6.01 -9.78 8.12
N LEU A 86 6.98 -10.01 9.01
CA LEU A 86 7.20 -11.33 9.59
C LEU A 86 6.02 -11.73 10.46
N ALA A 87 5.53 -12.95 10.33
CA ALA A 87 4.44 -13.47 11.16
C ALA A 87 4.78 -13.44 12.66
N THR A 88 6.05 -13.45 13.02
CA THR A 88 6.55 -13.39 14.41
C THR A 88 6.69 -11.97 14.95
N ARG A 89 6.56 -10.93 14.11
CA ARG A 89 6.63 -9.53 14.54
C ARG A 89 5.24 -8.93 14.60
N VAL A 90 4.88 -8.39 15.76
CA VAL A 90 3.68 -7.57 15.93
C VAL A 90 4.10 -6.10 15.76
N PRO A 91 3.50 -5.34 14.82
CA PRO A 91 3.80 -3.93 14.67
C PRO A 91 3.36 -3.18 15.94
N THR A 92 4.13 -2.19 16.36
CA THR A 92 3.70 -1.34 17.49
C THR A 92 2.51 -0.48 17.09
N ARG A 93 1.73 -0.01 18.07
CA ARG A 93 0.59 0.89 17.81
C ARG A 93 1.01 2.13 17.02
N GLU A 94 2.17 2.70 17.34
CA GLU A 94 2.71 3.87 16.65
C GLU A 94 3.04 3.57 15.18
N GLN A 95 3.63 2.40 14.89
CA GLN A 95 3.94 1.99 13.51
C GLN A 95 2.68 1.73 12.70
N LEU A 96 1.65 1.15 13.33
CA LEU A 96 0.36 0.94 12.69
C LEU A 96 -0.33 2.28 12.39
N ARG A 97 -0.31 3.23 13.34
CA ARG A 97 -0.84 4.59 13.13
C ARG A 97 -0.12 5.34 12.03
N ALA A 98 1.22 5.30 12.02
CA ALA A 98 2.02 5.93 10.97
C ALA A 98 1.61 5.39 9.60
N LYS A 99 1.48 4.06 9.47
CA LYS A 99 1.03 3.44 8.23
C LYS A 99 -0.41 3.84 7.87
N MET A 100 -1.35 3.82 8.81
CA MET A 100 -2.74 4.23 8.53
C MET A 100 -2.82 5.69 8.08
N ARG A 101 -2.02 6.58 8.68
CA ARG A 101 -1.93 7.99 8.27
C ARG A 101 -1.38 8.13 6.86
N GLU A 102 -0.30 7.43 6.53
CA GLU A 102 0.25 7.41 5.18
C GLU A 102 -0.79 6.92 4.14
N GLU A 103 -1.62 5.94 4.49
CA GLU A 103 -2.67 5.43 3.60
C GLU A 103 -3.82 6.43 3.43
N LEU A 104 -4.26 7.09 4.51
CA LEU A 104 -5.30 8.12 4.46
C LEU A 104 -4.86 9.35 3.66
N GLU A 105 -3.61 9.79 3.82
CA GLU A 105 -3.04 10.89 3.04
C GLU A 105 -3.04 10.58 1.55
N ARG A 106 -2.64 9.36 1.16
CA ARG A 106 -2.68 8.93 -0.25
C ARG A 106 -4.10 8.85 -0.81
N MET A 107 -5.05 8.37 -0.02
CA MET A 107 -6.46 8.34 -0.44
C MET A 107 -7.02 9.74 -0.62
N ARG A 108 -6.67 10.67 0.28
CA ARG A 108 -7.03 12.08 0.17
C ARG A 108 -6.49 12.69 -1.12
N ASP A 109 -5.22 12.46 -1.44
CA ASP A 109 -4.60 12.96 -2.67
C ASP A 109 -5.24 12.37 -3.93
N ALA A 110 -5.55 11.07 -3.93
CA ALA A 110 -6.22 10.41 -5.05
C ALA A 110 -7.64 10.94 -5.28
N LEU A 111 -8.41 11.11 -4.20
CA LEU A 111 -9.78 11.65 -4.26
C LEU A 111 -9.79 13.14 -4.62
N ALA A 112 -8.83 13.93 -4.13
CA ALA A 112 -8.70 15.34 -4.50
C ALA A 112 -8.45 15.50 -6.01
N LYS A 113 -7.57 14.67 -6.59
CA LYS A 113 -7.36 14.63 -8.05
C LYS A 113 -8.61 14.18 -8.80
N ALA A 114 -9.30 13.15 -8.33
CA ALA A 114 -10.55 12.70 -8.95
C ALA A 114 -11.65 13.76 -8.88
N LEU A 115 -11.69 14.56 -7.80
CA LEU A 115 -12.63 15.67 -7.64
C LEU A 115 -12.33 16.79 -8.63
N GLU A 116 -11.05 17.15 -8.81
CA GLU A 116 -10.61 18.13 -9.81
C GLU A 116 -11.06 17.69 -11.21
N MET A 117 -10.80 16.44 -11.58
CA MET A 117 -11.23 15.87 -12.87
C MET A 117 -12.76 15.84 -13.03
N ALA A 118 -13.51 15.52 -11.97
CA ALA A 118 -14.97 15.50 -12.00
C ALA A 118 -15.56 16.90 -12.17
N GLN A 119 -14.94 17.93 -11.56
CA GLN A 119 -15.32 19.32 -11.72
C GLN A 119 -15.04 19.82 -13.14
N GLU A 120 -13.88 19.48 -13.71
CA GLU A 120 -13.54 19.82 -15.10
C GLU A 120 -14.52 19.19 -16.11
N ASN A 121 -14.97 17.96 -15.85
CA ASN A 121 -15.91 17.24 -16.71
C ASN A 121 -17.39 17.53 -16.40
N THR A 122 -17.69 18.49 -15.50
CA THR A 122 -19.05 18.87 -15.08
C THR A 122 -19.89 17.67 -14.55
N GLU A 123 -19.23 16.67 -13.96
CA GLU A 123 -19.87 15.50 -13.35
C GLU A 123 -20.31 15.83 -11.91
N LEU A 124 -21.33 16.68 -11.76
CA LEU A 124 -21.78 17.21 -10.45
C LEU A 124 -22.12 16.13 -9.41
N ASN A 125 -22.76 15.03 -9.83
CA ASN A 125 -23.10 13.93 -8.93
C ASN A 125 -21.85 13.22 -8.39
N ARG A 126 -20.85 13.01 -9.27
CA ARG A 126 -19.59 12.36 -8.92
C ARG A 126 -18.74 13.25 -8.01
N ALA A 127 -18.78 14.56 -8.22
CA ALA A 127 -18.11 15.53 -7.36
C ALA A 127 -18.67 15.52 -5.92
N ASP A 128 -20.00 15.40 -5.76
CA ASP A 128 -20.65 15.33 -4.45
C ASP A 128 -20.26 14.04 -3.69
N GLU A 129 -20.29 12.88 -4.38
CA GLU A 129 -19.85 11.60 -3.81
C GLU A 129 -18.38 11.63 -3.37
N LEU A 130 -17.50 12.25 -4.15
CA LEU A 130 -16.07 12.38 -3.83
C LEU A 130 -15.85 13.31 -2.62
N LEU A 131 -16.65 14.37 -2.48
CA LEU A 131 -16.62 15.26 -1.31
C LEU A 131 -17.08 14.53 -0.04
N GLU A 132 -18.13 13.71 -0.10
CA GLU A 132 -18.55 12.88 1.04
C GLU A 132 -17.46 11.89 1.46
N LEU A 133 -16.79 11.26 0.49
CA LEU A 133 -15.68 10.34 0.77
C LEU A 133 -14.48 11.04 1.41
N LEU A 134 -14.14 12.27 0.96
CA LEU A 134 -13.12 13.10 1.59
C LEU A 134 -13.48 13.43 3.05
N GLY A 135 -14.73 13.83 3.31
CA GLY A 135 -15.20 14.10 4.67
C GLY A 135 -15.15 12.88 5.60
N ARG A 136 -15.35 11.66 5.06
CA ARG A 136 -15.16 10.41 5.83
C ARG A 136 -13.70 10.16 6.18
N ILE A 137 -12.76 10.44 5.27
CA ILE A 137 -11.33 10.31 5.52
C ILE A 137 -10.88 11.25 6.62
N GLU A 138 -11.32 12.52 6.60
CA GLU A 138 -10.99 13.48 7.66
C GLU A 138 -11.51 13.04 9.05
N ASN A 139 -12.68 12.41 9.09
CA ASN A 139 -13.21 11.85 10.34
C ASN A 139 -12.40 10.64 10.83
N LEU A 140 -11.93 9.79 9.92
CA LEU A 140 -11.05 8.67 10.26
C LEU A 140 -9.68 9.15 10.76
N GLU A 141 -9.10 10.20 10.16
CA GLU A 141 -7.86 10.81 10.64
C GLU A 141 -8.01 11.32 12.08
N LYS A 142 -9.10 12.05 12.36
CA LYS A 142 -9.40 12.54 13.72
C LYS A 142 -9.56 11.42 14.74
N GLN A 143 -10.18 10.29 14.36
CA GLN A 143 -10.31 9.14 15.25
C GLN A 143 -8.96 8.50 15.59
N ILE A 144 -8.07 8.39 14.60
CA ILE A 144 -6.70 7.85 14.79
C ILE A 144 -5.88 8.76 15.72
N GLU A 145 -6.12 10.07 15.70
CA GLU A 145 -5.47 11.03 16.59
C GLU A 145 -6.08 11.07 18.01
N GLN A 146 -7.36 10.73 18.18
CA GLN A 146 -8.07 10.80 19.46
C GLN A 146 -7.97 9.54 20.32
N GLU A 147 -7.71 8.37 19.76
CA GLU A 147 -7.32 7.22 20.59
C GLU A 147 -5.95 7.54 21.24
N ASN A 148 -5.92 7.86 22.53
CA ASN A 148 -4.70 8.00 23.34
C ASN A 148 -4.69 6.88 24.39
#